data_AF-A0A7C9AS94-F1
#
_entry.id   AF-A0A7C9AS94-F1
#
_cell.length_a   1.000
_cell.length_b   1.000
_cell.length_c   1.000
_cell.angle_alpha   90.00
_cell.angle_beta   90.00
_cell.angle_gamma   90.00
#
_symmetry.space_group_name_H-M   'P 1'
#
loop_
_entity.id
_entity.type
_entity.pdbx_description
1 polymer ?
#
loop_
_entity_poly.entity_id
_entity_poly.type
_entity_poly.pdbx_seq_one_letter_code
_entity_poly.pdbx_strand_id
1 'polypeptide(L)'
;LFHFCFLSLLFSSFTAAQNPSSSSSAAAIISRFQQYLQINTAQPNPKYYEAADFILSQAKDLSLESQTIEFVKNKPLILLKWPGKDPNLPSVLLNSHTD
;
A
#
# COMPACT_ATOMS: atom_id res chain seq x y z
N LEU A 1 -13.70 -53.29 -39.12
CA LEU A 1 -14.87 -52.74 -38.40
C LEU A 1 -14.45 -52.41 -36.97
N PHE A 2 -13.85 -51.25 -36.73
CA PHE A 2 -14.00 -50.49 -35.48
C PHE A 2 -13.32 -49.12 -35.67
N HIS A 3 -14.16 -48.09 -35.81
CA HIS A 3 -13.77 -46.70 -35.69
C HIS A 3 -13.26 -46.44 -34.27
N PHE A 4 -12.12 -45.77 -34.13
CA PHE A 4 -11.92 -44.94 -32.95
C PHE A 4 -11.24 -43.64 -33.36
N CYS A 5 -12.08 -42.60 -33.46
CA CYS A 5 -11.71 -41.21 -33.46
C CYS A 5 -10.81 -40.94 -32.25
N PHE A 6 -9.52 -40.71 -32.46
CA PHE A 6 -8.73 -39.98 -31.48
C PHE A 6 -8.83 -38.50 -31.80
N LEU A 7 -9.80 -37.90 -31.13
CA LEU A 7 -10.12 -36.49 -31.07
C LEU A 7 -8.86 -35.69 -30.73
N SER A 8 -8.57 -34.73 -31.59
CA SER A 8 -7.60 -33.66 -31.40
C SER A 8 -7.85 -32.92 -30.08
N LEU A 9 -7.00 -33.16 -29.08
CA LEU A 9 -6.81 -32.25 -27.95
C LEU A 9 -5.51 -31.50 -28.19
N LEU A 10 -5.58 -30.52 -29.08
CA LEU A 10 -4.68 -29.37 -29.04
C LEU A 10 -4.93 -28.70 -27.69
N PHE A 11 -4.11 -29.03 -26.69
CA PHE A 11 -3.92 -28.16 -25.55
C PHE A 11 -3.22 -26.91 -26.08
N SER A 12 -4.00 -26.01 -26.68
CA SER A 12 -3.63 -24.60 -26.77
C SER A 12 -3.53 -24.12 -25.33
N SER A 13 -2.33 -24.19 -24.78
CA SER A 13 -1.95 -23.42 -23.61
C SER A 13 -2.33 -21.98 -23.91
N PHE A 14 -3.44 -21.53 -23.35
CA PHE A 14 -3.67 -20.12 -23.15
C PHE A 14 -2.57 -19.67 -22.19
N THR A 15 -1.42 -19.29 -22.73
CA THR A 15 -0.53 -18.38 -22.03
C THR A 15 -1.31 -17.08 -21.93
N ALA A 16 -2.10 -16.94 -20.86
CA ALA A 16 -2.48 -15.63 -20.40
C ALA A 16 -1.17 -14.85 -20.31
N ALA A 17 -1.05 -13.79 -21.10
CA ALA A 17 0.06 -12.86 -21.01
C ALA A 17 0.00 -12.21 -19.62
N GLN A 18 0.52 -12.92 -18.62
CA GLN A 18 0.86 -12.38 -17.32
C GLN A 18 1.96 -11.37 -17.60
N ASN A 19 1.60 -10.09 -17.61
CA ASN A 19 2.58 -9.02 -17.64
C ASN A 19 3.36 -9.14 -16.30
N PRO A 20 4.61 -9.64 -16.26
CA PRO A 20 5.26 -10.02 -15.01
C PRO A 20 5.54 -8.82 -14.09
N SER A 21 5.41 -7.61 -14.64
CA SER A 21 5.61 -6.33 -13.96
C SER A 21 4.46 -5.92 -13.05
N SER A 22 3.21 -6.35 -13.31
CA SER A 22 2.04 -5.94 -12.51
C SER A 22 1.82 -6.80 -11.27
N SER A 23 2.20 -8.08 -11.32
CA SER A 23 2.06 -8.99 -10.18
C SER A 23 3.08 -8.68 -9.06
N SER A 24 4.30 -8.29 -9.44
CA SER A 24 5.36 -7.90 -8.51
C SER A 24 5.02 -6.63 -7.71
N SER A 25 4.45 -5.61 -8.36
CA SER A 25 4.07 -4.37 -7.69
C SER A 25 2.85 -4.54 -6.78
N ALA A 26 1.85 -5.33 -7.20
CA ALA A 26 0.70 -5.66 -6.36
C ALA A 26 1.11 -6.44 -5.11
N ALA A 27 2.02 -7.40 -5.24
CA ALA A 27 2.56 -8.14 -4.10
C ALA A 27 3.27 -7.23 -3.10
N ALA A 28 4.08 -6.28 -3.57
CA ALA A 28 4.74 -5.30 -2.71
C ALA A 28 3.75 -4.38 -1.98
N ILE A 29 2.66 -3.96 -2.66
CA ILE A 29 1.60 -3.16 -2.03
C ILE A 29 0.89 -3.94 -0.94
N ILE A 30 0.52 -5.19 -1.22
CA ILE A 30 -0.14 -6.08 -0.24
C ILE A 30 0.78 -6.33 0.95
N SER A 31 2.07 -6.61 0.70
CA SER A 31 3.05 -6.84 1.76
C SER A 31 3.19 -5.62 2.68
N ARG A 32 3.29 -4.40 2.12
CA ARG A 32 3.33 -3.17 2.92
C ARG A 32 2.07 -2.94 3.73
N PHE A 33 0.90 -3.25 3.15
CA PHE A 33 -0.36 -3.15 3.87
C PHE A 33 -0.42 -4.15 5.03
N GLN A 34 0.00 -5.40 4.82
CA GLN A 34 0.10 -6.42 5.86
C GLN A 34 1.08 -6.01 6.98
N GLN A 35 2.23 -5.42 6.63
CA GLN A 35 3.19 -4.88 7.61
C GLN A 35 2.56 -3.78 8.46
N TYR A 36 1.79 -2.88 7.85
CA TYR A 36 1.06 -1.84 8.59
C TYR A 36 0.04 -2.44 9.57
N LEU A 37 -0.73 -3.44 9.13
CA LEU A 37 -1.73 -4.13 9.97
C LEU A 37 -1.12 -4.88 11.17
N GLN A 38 0.17 -5.22 11.13
CA GLN A 38 0.86 -5.87 12.24
C GLN A 38 1.23 -4.91 13.37
N ILE A 39 1.12 -3.60 13.15
CA ILE A 39 1.36 -2.59 14.18
C ILE A 39 0.10 -2.51 15.05
N ASN A 40 0.23 -2.83 16.33
CA ASN A 40 -0.92 -2.85 17.24
C ASN A 40 -1.35 -1.42 17.63
N THR A 41 -2.23 -0.83 16.85
CA THR A 41 -2.90 0.46 17.13
C THR A 41 -4.29 0.29 17.75
N ALA A 42 -4.66 -0.92 18.18
CA ALA A 42 -5.94 -1.16 18.82
C ALA A 42 -5.98 -0.60 20.26
N GLN A 43 -7.15 -0.11 20.65
CA GLN A 43 -7.42 0.33 22.03
C GLN A 43 -7.36 -0.84 23.02
N PRO A 44 -7.02 -0.59 24.30
CA PRO A 44 -6.83 0.71 24.96
C PRO A 44 -5.37 1.21 25.00
N ASN A 45 -4.39 0.42 24.53
CA ASN A 45 -2.97 0.76 24.62
C ASN A 45 -2.28 0.72 23.24
N PRO A 46 -2.69 1.62 22.32
CA PRO A 46 -2.22 1.64 20.94
C PRO A 46 -0.75 2.07 20.83
N LYS A 47 0.00 1.43 19.93
CA LYS A 47 1.40 1.74 19.63
C LYS A 47 1.52 2.83 18.57
N TYR A 48 0.96 4.02 18.83
CA TYR A 48 0.89 5.10 17.84
C TYR A 48 2.25 5.58 17.32
N TYR A 49 3.30 5.55 18.14
CA TYR A 49 4.65 5.91 17.68
C TYR A 49 5.21 4.90 16.68
N GLU A 50 4.95 3.59 16.85
CA GLU A 50 5.36 2.58 15.85
C GLU A 50 4.63 2.80 14.52
N ALA A 51 3.34 3.15 14.56
CA ALA A 51 2.57 3.49 13.36
C ALA A 51 3.08 4.77 12.68
N ALA A 52 3.41 5.80 13.48
CA ALA A 52 4.01 7.03 13.01
C ALA A 52 5.36 6.78 12.30
N ASP A 53 6.26 6.04 12.93
CA ASP A 53 7.58 5.72 12.38
C ASP A 53 7.45 4.92 11.08
N PHE A 54 6.52 3.96 11.03
CA PHE A 54 6.23 3.22 9.81
C PHE A 54 5.78 4.18 8.69
N ILE A 55 4.77 5.03 8.92
CA ILE A 55 4.26 5.97 7.92
C ILE A 55 5.36 6.94 7.44
N LEU A 56 6.17 7.46 8.38
CA LEU A 56 7.29 8.35 8.06
C LEU A 56 8.36 7.65 7.21
N SER A 57 8.64 6.36 7.47
CA SER A 57 9.56 5.58 6.63
C SER A 57 9.06 5.47 5.19
N GLN A 58 7.75 5.22 5.00
CA GLN A 58 7.16 5.13 3.67
C GLN A 58 7.16 6.50 2.96
N ALA A 59 6.90 7.58 3.70
CA ALA A 59 6.95 8.94 3.17
C ALA A 59 8.37 9.34 2.72
N LYS A 60 9.39 8.94 3.50
CA LYS A 60 10.80 9.18 3.17
C LYS A 60 11.21 8.49 1.87
N ASP A 61 10.80 7.24 1.65
CA ASP A 61 11.09 6.50 0.42
C ASP A 61 10.44 7.16 -0.82
N LEU A 62 9.34 7.87 -0.61
CA LEU A 62 8.65 8.67 -1.63
C LEU A 62 9.14 10.12 -1.73
N SER A 63 10.13 10.51 -0.93
CA SER A 63 10.63 11.89 -0.83
C SER A 63 9.53 12.92 -0.53
N LEU A 64 8.53 12.54 0.26
CA LEU A 64 7.49 13.46 0.71
C LEU A 64 8.01 14.35 1.85
N GLU A 65 7.53 15.59 1.90
CA GLU A 65 7.73 16.43 3.08
C GLU A 65 6.90 15.87 4.23
N SER A 66 7.47 15.78 5.42
CA SER A 66 6.81 15.18 6.59
C SER A 66 6.98 16.03 7.84
N GLN A 67 5.91 16.14 8.62
CA GLN A 67 5.92 16.76 9.95
C GLN A 67 5.15 15.89 10.94
N THR A 68 5.72 15.71 12.13
CA THR A 68 5.02 15.10 13.28
C THR A 68 4.60 16.21 14.24
N ILE A 69 3.31 16.24 14.59
CA ILE A 69 2.73 17.20 15.53
C ILE A 69 2.12 16.43 16.68
N GLU A 70 2.37 16.84 17.92
CA GLU A 70 1.84 16.14 19.09
C GLU A 70 1.00 17.11 19.94
N PHE A 71 -0.33 17.04 19.78
CA PHE A 71 -1.27 17.87 20.54
C PHE A 71 -1.53 17.33 21.95
N VAL A 72 -1.44 16.01 22.11
CA VAL A 72 -1.58 15.31 23.38
C VAL A 72 -0.50 14.25 23.45
N LYS A 73 0.07 14.07 24.64
CA LYS A 73 1.13 13.08 24.89
C LYS A 73 0.74 11.70 24.34
N ASN A 74 1.67 11.06 23.64
CA ASN A 74 1.54 9.73 23.03
C ASN A 74 0.53 9.65 21.87
N LYS A 75 0.08 10.77 21.30
CA LYS A 75 -0.87 10.80 20.17
C LYS A 75 -0.31 11.65 19.02
N PRO A 76 0.70 11.15 18.29
CA PRO A 76 1.28 11.87 17.15
C PRO A 76 0.27 12.00 16.00
N LEU A 77 0.19 13.21 15.43
CA LEU A 77 -0.42 13.48 14.13
C LEU A 77 0.69 13.56 13.09
N ILE A 78 0.56 12.79 12.02
CA ILE A 78 1.50 12.78 10.89
C ILE A 78 0.92 13.58 9.74
N LEU A 79 1.60 14.67 9.38
CA LEU A 79 1.28 15.48 8.22
C LEU A 79 2.29 15.17 7.11
N LEU A 80 1.82 14.56 6.03
CA LEU A 80 2.59 14.34 4.82
C LEU A 80 2.16 15.34 3.76
N LYS A 81 3.12 15.92 3.04
CA LYS A 81 2.89 16.91 2.00
C LYS A 81 3.61 16.50 0.72
N TRP A 82 2.84 16.43 -0.37
CA TRP A 82 3.35 16.38 -1.73
C TRP A 82 3.05 17.72 -2.40
N PRO A 83 4.06 18.58 -2.62
CA PRO A 83 3.83 19.87 -3.26
C PRO A 83 3.34 19.67 -4.70
N GLY A 84 2.22 20.32 -5.03
CA GLY A 84 1.76 20.45 -6.41
C GLY A 84 2.66 21.38 -7.23
N LYS A 85 2.49 21.37 -8.55
CA LYS A 85 3.24 22.26 -9.45
C LYS A 85 2.89 23.74 -9.25
N ASP A 86 1.65 24.04 -8.87
CA ASP A 86 1.20 25.39 -8.55
C ASP A 86 0.81 25.48 -7.06
N PRO A 87 1.61 26.16 -6.22
CA PRO A 87 1.35 26.27 -4.79
C PRO A 87 0.21 27.24 -4.43
N ASN A 88 -0.34 27.99 -5.41
CA ASN A 88 -1.45 28.91 -5.16
C ASN A 88 -2.83 28.24 -5.20
N LEU A 89 -2.90 27.02 -5.74
CA LEU A 89 -4.13 26.24 -5.76
C LEU A 89 -4.43 25.66 -4.36
N PRO A 90 -5.71 25.49 -4.00
CA PRO A 90 -6.09 24.81 -2.77
C PRO A 90 -5.55 23.38 -2.70
N SER A 91 -5.16 22.94 -1.51
CA SER A 91 -4.71 21.58 -1.26
C SER A 91 -5.87 20.57 -1.28
N VAL A 92 -5.57 19.33 -1.65
CA VAL A 92 -6.44 18.17 -1.40
C VAL A 92 -5.98 17.49 -0.12
N LEU A 93 -6.88 17.32 0.85
CA LEU A 93 -6.59 16.61 2.09
C LEU A 93 -7.05 15.15 1.98
N LEU A 94 -6.09 14.23 2.06
CA LEU A 94 -6.36 12.81 2.26
C LEU A 94 -6.18 12.50 3.74
N ASN A 95 -7.28 12.35 4.45
CA ASN A 95 -7.27 12.11 5.90
C ASN A 95 -7.56 10.64 6.23
N SER A 96 -6.90 10.13 7.26
CA SER A 96 -7.13 8.79 7.84
C SER A 96 -6.81 8.81 9.33
N HIS A 97 -7.26 7.80 10.06
CA HIS A 97 -6.89 7.53 11.44
C HIS A 97 -6.05 6.25 11.52
N THR A 98 -5.33 6.06 12.64
CA THR A 98 -4.41 4.92 12.81
C THR A 98 -4.93 3.84 13.75
N ASP A 99 -5.85 4.17 14.66
CA ASP A 99 -6.55 3.23 15.56
C ASP A 99 -7.74 2.51 14.93
#